data_AF-A0A1Y3RLX8-F1
#
_entry.id   AF-A0A1Y3RLX8-F1
#
_cell.length_a   1.000
_cell.length_b   1.000
_cell.length_c   1.000
_cell.angle_alpha   90.00
_cell.angle_beta   90.00
_cell.angle_gamma   90.00
#
_symmetry.space_group_name_H-M   'P 1'
#
loop_
_entity.id
_entity.type
_entity.pdbx_description
1 polymer ?
#
loop_
_entity_poly.entity_id
_entity_poly.type
_entity_poly.pdbx_seq_one_letter_code
_entity_poly.pdbx_strand_id
1 'polypeptide(L)'
;MKQTINHQNPNFEQLPMQINVKIYRPSVKGPILADASVNLNGCFAIRGVQVKEGRNGPFVSMPSRQVKGEYRDICFPCTPEFKQSFDQAVLDAYRMELDQGLNQHHNEAQEQNSPEMDGMSM
;
A
#
# COMPACT_ATOMS: atom_id res chain seq x y z
N MET A 1 -31.00 18.98 -21.08
CA MET A 1 -30.74 17.65 -21.67
C MET A 1 -29.31 17.25 -21.33
N LYS A 2 -29.11 16.36 -20.36
CA LYS A 2 -27.77 15.85 -20.02
C LYS A 2 -27.45 14.74 -21.02
N GLN A 3 -26.51 14.99 -21.91
CA GLN A 3 -26.03 14.01 -22.88
C GLN A 3 -25.34 12.88 -22.11
N THR A 4 -25.98 11.71 -22.07
CA THR A 4 -25.35 10.45 -21.69
C THR A 4 -24.40 10.05 -22.82
N ILE A 5 -23.12 10.39 -22.66
CA ILE A 5 -22.07 9.95 -23.57
C ILE A 5 -21.84 8.45 -23.28
N ASN A 6 -22.47 7.59 -24.09
CA ASN A 6 -22.17 6.16 -24.16
C ASN A 6 -20.73 5.98 -24.64
N HIS A 7 -19.77 5.96 -23.72
CA HIS A 7 -18.43 5.49 -23.99
C HIS A 7 -18.50 3.96 -24.08
N GLN A 8 -18.69 3.43 -25.28
CA GLN A 8 -18.40 2.03 -25.55
C GLN A 8 -16.94 1.81 -25.21
N ASN A 9 -16.66 1.19 -24.07
CA ASN A 9 -15.30 0.78 -23.73
C ASN A 9 -14.83 -0.16 -24.86
N PRO A 10 -13.69 0.12 -25.51
CA PRO A 10 -13.12 -0.82 -26.48
C PRO A 10 -13.00 -2.19 -25.81
N ASN A 11 -13.52 -3.20 -26.50
CA ASN A 11 -13.57 -4.58 -26.02
C ASN A 11 -12.17 -5.19 -26.17
N PHE A 12 -11.25 -4.77 -25.31
CA PHE A 12 -9.94 -5.41 -25.17
C PHE A 12 -10.16 -6.74 -24.45
N GLU A 13 -9.59 -7.84 -24.96
CA GLU A 13 -9.58 -9.11 -24.23
C GLU A 13 -8.93 -8.88 -22.85
N GLN A 14 -9.74 -8.97 -21.79
CA GLN A 14 -9.30 -8.70 -20.42
C GLN A 14 -8.55 -9.92 -19.89
N LEU A 15 -7.25 -9.99 -20.20
CA LEU A 15 -6.35 -10.95 -19.57
C LEU A 15 -6.22 -10.63 -18.07
N PRO A 16 -6.09 -11.66 -17.20
CA PRO A 16 -5.92 -11.44 -15.77
C PRO A 16 -4.61 -10.67 -15.53
N MET A 17 -4.73 -9.45 -15.01
CA MET A 17 -3.57 -8.62 -14.67
C MET A 17 -2.94 -9.12 -13.37
N GLN A 18 -1.63 -9.37 -13.38
CA GLN A 18 -0.86 -9.70 -12.20
C GLN A 18 -0.45 -8.41 -11.48
N ILE A 19 -0.77 -8.32 -10.19
CA ILE A 19 -0.46 -7.18 -9.35
C ILE A 19 0.51 -7.64 -8.26
N ASN A 20 1.72 -7.07 -8.25
CA ASN A 20 2.67 -7.30 -7.17
C ASN A 20 2.82 -6.01 -6.35
N VAL A 21 2.55 -6.09 -5.05
CA VAL A 21 2.59 -4.94 -4.16
C VAL A 21 3.79 -5.06 -3.23
N LYS A 22 4.52 -3.94 -3.07
CA LYS A 22 5.57 -3.82 -2.07
C LYS A 22 5.22 -2.69 -1.11
N ILE A 23 5.15 -3.02 0.17
CA ILE A 23 4.84 -2.10 1.25
C ILE A 23 6.15 -1.57 1.84
N TYR A 24 6.13 -0.31 2.26
CA TYR A 24 7.24 0.39 2.88
C TYR A 24 6.73 1.08 4.14
N ARG A 25 7.50 0.97 5.23
CA ARG A 25 7.25 1.64 6.51
C ARG A 25 5.81 1.43 7.01
N PRO A 26 5.37 0.17 7.22
CA PRO A 26 4.06 -0.09 7.81
C PRO A 26 3.98 0.53 9.21
N SER A 27 2.89 1.21 9.50
CA SER A 27 2.57 1.85 10.77
C SER A 27 1.13 1.53 11.14
N VAL A 28 0.91 1.25 12.42
CA VAL A 28 -0.42 0.92 12.96
C VAL A 28 -1.24 2.19 13.27
N LYS A 29 -0.59 3.35 13.37
CA LYS A 29 -1.23 4.62 13.77
C LYS A 29 -0.72 5.77 12.91
N GLY A 30 -1.61 6.71 12.63
CA GLY A 30 -1.31 7.95 11.92
C GLY A 30 -2.19 8.18 10.70
N PRO A 31 -2.11 9.37 10.08
CA PRO A 31 -2.87 9.69 8.87
C PRO A 31 -2.41 8.87 7.66
N ILE A 32 -1.14 8.47 7.64
CA ILE A 32 -0.54 7.58 6.64
C ILE A 32 -0.10 6.33 7.39
N LEU A 33 -0.62 5.19 6.96
CA LEU A 33 -0.33 3.89 7.55
C LEU A 33 0.85 3.21 6.85
N ALA A 34 0.96 3.34 5.52
CA ALA A 34 2.10 2.82 4.79
C ALA A 34 2.27 3.51 3.44
N ASP A 35 3.50 3.52 2.95
CA ASP A 35 3.78 3.80 1.55
C ASP A 35 3.84 2.48 0.78
N ALA A 36 3.36 2.47 -0.46
CA ALA A 36 3.30 1.29 -1.30
C ALA A 36 3.81 1.60 -2.72
N SER A 37 4.38 0.58 -3.34
CA SER A 37 4.65 0.56 -4.78
C SER A 37 4.01 -0.68 -5.38
N VAL A 38 3.35 -0.50 -6.51
CA VAL A 38 2.62 -1.57 -7.19
C VAL A 38 3.24 -1.81 -8.55
N ASN A 39 3.51 -3.07 -8.88
CA ASN A 39 3.99 -3.49 -10.19
C ASN A 39 2.87 -4.26 -10.90
N LEU A 40 2.53 -3.83 -12.11
CA LEU A 40 1.52 -4.41 -12.98
C LEU A 40 2.22 -5.25 -14.04
N ASN A 41 1.89 -6.54 -14.11
CA ASN A 41 2.43 -7.52 -15.06
C ASN A 41 3.97 -7.56 -15.15
N GLY A 42 4.67 -7.12 -14.11
CA GLY A 42 6.14 -7.05 -14.10
C GLY A 42 6.75 -6.00 -15.04
N CYS A 43 5.93 -5.26 -15.80
CA CYS A 43 6.38 -4.33 -16.83
C CYS A 43 6.12 -2.85 -16.49
N PHE A 44 5.28 -2.57 -15.49
CA PHE A 44 4.91 -1.20 -15.15
C PHE A 44 4.83 -0.99 -13.64
N ALA A 45 5.61 -0.05 -13.11
CA ALA A 45 5.65 0.24 -11.68
C ALA A 45 5.00 1.59 -11.35
N ILE A 46 4.05 1.57 -10.44
CA ILE A 46 3.39 2.74 -9.85
C ILE A 46 3.99 2.97 -8.46
N ARG A 47 4.61 4.14 -8.26
CA ARG A 47 5.13 4.58 -6.97
C ARG A 47 4.25 5.67 -6.37
N GLY A 48 4.29 5.81 -5.04
CA GLY A 48 3.55 6.83 -4.31
C GLY A 48 2.10 6.46 -4.04
N VAL A 49 1.77 5.16 -4.13
CA VAL A 49 0.51 4.64 -3.59
C VAL A 49 0.64 4.67 -2.07
N GLN A 50 -0.38 5.07 -1.35
CA GLN A 50 -0.33 5.16 0.11
C GLN A 50 -1.54 4.48 0.72
N VAL A 51 -1.35 3.75 1.83
CA VAL A 51 -2.44 3.29 2.68
C VAL A 51 -2.65 4.35 3.75
N LYS A 52 -3.87 4.87 3.88
CA LYS A 52 -4.24 5.94 4.81
C LYS A 52 -5.38 5.51 5.70
N GLU A 53 -5.42 6.05 6.91
CA GLU A 53 -6.54 5.81 7.82
C GLU A 53 -7.71 6.73 7.47
N GLY A 54 -8.85 6.12 7.12
CA GLY A 54 -10.10 6.81 6.84
C GLY A 54 -11.11 6.65 7.98
N ARG A 55 -12.26 7.32 7.86
CA ARG A 55 -13.35 7.18 8.86
C ARG A 55 -13.93 5.76 8.92
N ASN A 56 -13.85 5.02 7.82
CA ASN A 56 -14.35 3.65 7.69
C ASN A 56 -13.20 2.62 7.70
N GLY A 57 -12.03 3.00 8.23
CA GLY A 57 -10.82 2.19 8.26
C GLY A 57 -9.81 2.50 7.14
N PRO A 58 -8.77 1.65 7.01
CA PRO A 58 -7.69 1.83 6.05
C PRO A 58 -8.18 1.83 4.61
N PHE A 59 -7.71 2.79 3.80
CA PHE A 59 -8.01 2.88 2.38
C PHE A 59 -6.78 3.22 1.55
N VAL A 60 -6.83 2.89 0.26
CA VAL A 60 -5.75 3.15 -0.69
C VAL A 60 -5.93 4.54 -1.32
N SER A 61 -4.91 5.37 -1.17
CA SER A 61 -4.76 6.68 -1.81
C SER A 61 -3.83 6.55 -3.00
N MET A 62 -4.30 6.99 -4.17
CA MET A 62 -3.50 7.02 -5.39
C MET A 62 -2.40 8.09 -5.31
N PRO A 63 -1.31 7.93 -6.09
CA PRO A 63 -0.31 8.98 -6.26
C PRO A 63 -0.96 10.22 -6.88
N SER A 64 -0.84 11.35 -6.20
CA SER A 64 -1.44 12.62 -6.62
C SER A 64 -0.39 13.72 -6.69
N ARG A 65 -0.64 14.69 -7.57
CA ARG A 65 0.16 15.90 -7.69
C ARG A 65 -0.73 17.13 -7.57
N GLN A 66 -0.23 18.15 -6.89
CA GLN A 66 -0.90 19.44 -6.85
C GLN A 66 -0.74 20.16 -8.19
N VAL A 67 -1.85 20.52 -8.81
CA VAL A 67 -1.93 21.27 -10.06
C VAL A 67 -2.87 22.45 -9.84
N LYS A 68 -2.34 23.68 -9.89
CA LYS A 68 -3.11 24.93 -9.70
C LYS A 68 -3.91 24.97 -8.39
N GLY A 69 -3.35 24.43 -7.31
CA GLY A 69 -3.99 24.40 -5.99
C GLY A 69 -4.85 23.16 -5.72
N GLU A 70 -5.26 22.42 -6.75
CA GLU A 70 -6.03 21.18 -6.61
C GLU A 70 -5.13 19.94 -6.67
N TYR A 71 -5.40 18.95 -5.83
CA TYR A 71 -4.75 17.64 -5.95
C TYR A 71 -5.47 16.81 -7.01
N ARG A 72 -4.71 16.29 -7.97
CA ARG A 72 -5.21 15.35 -8.97
C ARG A 72 -4.39 14.07 -8.97
N ASP A 73 -5.10 12.96 -9.06
CA ASP A 73 -4.47 11.65 -9.18
C ASP A 73 -3.71 11.58 -10.51
N ILE A 74 -2.45 11.16 -10.43
CA ILE A 74 -1.57 10.99 -11.59
C ILE A 74 -1.94 9.71 -12.33
N CYS A 75 -2.36 8.69 -11.58
CA CYS A 75 -2.82 7.43 -12.11
C CYS A 75 -4.08 7.00 -11.37
N PHE A 76 -5.02 6.42 -12.12
CA PHE A 76 -6.28 5.94 -11.61
C PHE A 76 -6.68 4.69 -12.40
N PRO A 77 -7.27 3.68 -11.76
CA PRO A 77 -7.81 2.53 -12.46
C PRO A 77 -9.03 2.95 -13.30
N CYS A 78 -9.09 2.46 -14.53
CA CYS A 78 -10.14 2.84 -15.48
C CYS A 78 -11.49 2.15 -15.20
N THR A 79 -11.46 0.96 -14.59
CA THR A 79 -12.66 0.14 -14.34
C THR A 79 -12.88 -0.07 -12.84
N PRO A 80 -14.14 -0.12 -12.38
CA PRO A 80 -14.45 -0.34 -10.97
C PRO A 80 -14.04 -1.72 -10.48
N GLU A 81 -14.09 -2.74 -11.34
CA GLU A 81 -13.66 -4.10 -11.02
C GLU A 81 -12.16 -4.12 -10.71
N PHE A 82 -11.35 -3.48 -11.57
CA PHE A 82 -9.91 -3.38 -11.35
C PHE A 82 -9.57 -2.51 -10.13
N LYS A 83 -10.33 -1.42 -9.88
CA LYS A 83 -10.20 -0.62 -8.65
C LYS A 83 -10.35 -1.50 -7.41
N GLN A 84 -11.38 -2.33 -7.36
CA GLN A 84 -11.60 -3.23 -6.22
C GLN A 84 -10.46 -4.24 -6.07
N SER A 85 -10.06 -4.93 -7.15
CA SER A 85 -8.96 -5.89 -7.10
C SER A 85 -7.63 -5.24 -6.69
N PHE A 86 -7.36 -4.03 -7.19
CA PHE A 86 -6.16 -3.25 -6.84
C PHE A 86 -6.17 -2.84 -5.36
N ASP A 87 -7.29 -2.30 -4.87
CA ASP A 87 -7.41 -1.89 -3.48
C ASP A 87 -7.19 -3.07 -2.53
N GLN A 88 -7.83 -4.21 -2.81
CA GLN A 88 -7.71 -5.42 -2.01
C GLN A 88 -6.26 -5.92 -2.00
N ALA A 89 -5.61 -6.02 -3.16
CA ALA A 89 -4.23 -6.46 -3.25
C ALA A 89 -3.27 -5.59 -2.41
N VAL A 90 -3.48 -4.26 -2.40
CA VAL A 90 -2.66 -3.34 -1.61
C VAL A 90 -2.96 -3.44 -0.11
N LEU A 91 -4.24 -3.51 0.27
CA LEU A 91 -4.64 -3.64 1.66
C LEU A 91 -4.22 -4.98 2.27
N ASP A 92 -4.30 -6.07 1.53
CA ASP A 92 -3.85 -7.38 1.97
C ASP A 92 -2.34 -7.42 2.15
N ALA A 93 -1.58 -6.89 1.19
CA ALA A 93 -0.13 -6.77 1.34
C ALA A 93 0.25 -5.92 2.57
N TYR A 94 -0.48 -4.83 2.83
CA TYR A 94 -0.28 -4.02 4.03
C TYR A 94 -0.54 -4.81 5.31
N ARG A 95 -1.65 -5.57 5.39
CA ARG A 95 -1.98 -6.41 6.56
C ARG A 95 -0.93 -7.49 6.80
N MET A 96 -0.45 -8.13 5.74
CA MET A 96 0.61 -9.15 5.82
C MET A 96 1.94 -8.57 6.31
N GLU A 97 2.33 -7.41 5.79
CA GLU A 97 3.58 -6.75 6.20
C GLU A 97 3.49 -6.22 7.63
N LEU A 98 2.31 -5.75 8.06
CA LEU A 98 2.10 -5.29 9.43
C LEU A 98 2.31 -6.43 10.43
N ASP A 99 1.77 -7.61 10.13
CA ASP A 99 1.93 -8.81 10.95
C ASP A 99 3.39 -9.28 11.01
N GLN A 100 4.09 -9.25 9.87
CA GLN A 100 5.51 -9.59 9.81
C GLN A 100 6.41 -8.57 10.53
N GLY A 101 6.13 -7.27 10.41
CA GLY A 101 6.89 -6.22 11.08
C GLY A 101 6.73 -6.22 12.60
N LEU A 102 5.54 -6.60 13.10
CA LEU A 102 5.30 -6.86 14.52
C LEU A 102 6.14 -8.04 15.04
N ASN A 103 6.33 -9.08 14.24
CA ASN A 103 7.15 -10.23 14.60
C ASN A 103 8.66 -9.93 14.56
N GLN A 104 9.13 -9.04 13.69
CA GLN A 104 10.54 -8.66 13.60
C GLN A 104 10.98 -7.78 14.79
N HIS A 105 10.16 -6.81 15.19
CA HIS A 105 10.46 -5.95 16.36
C HIS A 105 10.45 -6.68 17.71
N HIS A 106 9.87 -7.89 17.80
CA HIS A 106 9.94 -8.70 19.01
C HIS A 106 11.27 -9.45 19.16
N ASN A 107 12.00 -9.70 18.07
CA ASN A 107 13.29 -10.41 18.11
C ASN A 107 14.48 -9.48 18.42
N GLU A 108 14.43 -8.21 18.02
CA GLU A 108 15.55 -7.26 18.26
C GLU A 108 15.64 -6.78 19.74
N ALA A 109 14.57 -6.93 20.51
CA ALA A 109 14.54 -6.51 21.92
C ALA A 109 15.04 -7.59 22.92
N GLN A 110 15.34 -8.81 22.46
CA GLN A 110 15.77 -9.90 23.34
C GLN A 110 17.30 -10.15 23.37
N GLU A 111 18.09 -9.57 22.46
CA GLU A 111 19.55 -9.81 22.40
C GLU A 111 20.42 -8.73 23.09
N GLN A 112 19.84 -7.68 23.71
CA GLN A 112 20.60 -6.63 24.42
C GLN A 112 20.53 -6.67 25.95
N ASN A 113 19.91 -7.68 26.55
CA ASN A 113 19.89 -7.88 28.01
C ASN A 113 20.53 -9.22 28.43
N SER A 114 21.78 -9.43 28.04
CA SER A 114 22.68 -10.32 28.80
C SER A 114 23.44 -9.49 29.82
N PRO A 115 23.11 -9.54 31.13
CA PRO A 115 23.98 -8.96 32.14
C PRO A 115 25.30 -9.76 32.18
N GLU A 116 26.40 -9.13 31.75
CA GLU A 116 27.75 -9.59 32.10
C GLU A 116 27.91 -9.51 33.61
N MET A 117 27.70 -10.65 34.28
CA MET A 117 28.06 -10.84 35.68
C MET A 117 29.54 -11.21 35.72
N ASP A 118 30.43 -10.23 35.58
CA ASP A 118 31.86 -10.44 35.74
C ASP A 118 32.24 -10.44 37.23
N GLY A 119 32.39 -11.67 37.75
CA GLY A 119 33.47 -12.07 38.63
C GLY A 119 33.78 -11.22 39.86
N MET A 120 33.10 -11.50 40.97
CA MET A 120 33.72 -11.42 42.30
C MET A 120 34.87 -12.44 42.36
N SER A 121 36.12 -12.00 42.51
CA SER A 121 37.21 -12.81 43.11
C SER A 121 38.41 -11.95 43.53
N MET A 122 38.59 -11.91 44.86
CA MET A 122 39.78 -11.68 45.71
C MET A 122 40.77 -10.56 45.40
#